data_AF-A0A0D2Q0G2-F1
#
_entry.id   AF-A0A0D2Q0G2-F1
#
_cell.length_a   1.000
_cell.length_b   1.000
_cell.length_c   1.000
_cell.angle_alpha   90.00
_cell.angle_beta   90.00
_cell.angle_gamma   90.00
#
_symmetry.space_group_name_H-M   'P 1'
#
loop_
_entity.id
_entity.type
_entity.pdbx_description
1 polymer ?
#
loop_
_entity_poly.entity_id
_entity_poly.type
_entity_poly.pdbx_seq_one_letter_code
_entity_poly.pdbx_strand_id
1 'polypeptide(L)'
;PVVSGERLKRYIYHKICSELPEGPFCIVYMHSTVQKEDNSPGVTILRWIYEELPPEIKDRLQVIYFIHPGLRSRLVFATLGRFFLSGGLYWKIKYISRLQYLWEDIKKGEVEIPEFVQNHDDVLEHRPLTDYGIEPDPLHLTEVPNTAYSLGRYEERLTSREFMS
;
A
#
# COMPACT_ATOMS: atom_id res chain seq x y z
N PRO A 1 8.35 -8.40 22.19
CA PRO A 1 9.26 -7.29 22.55
C PRO A 1 9.27 -6.22 21.46
N VAL A 2 9.01 -4.95 21.81
CA VAL A 2 8.99 -3.84 20.86
C VAL A 2 10.41 -3.55 20.36
N VAL A 3 10.59 -3.45 19.04
CA VAL A 3 11.88 -3.11 18.42
C VAL A 3 12.02 -1.59 18.35
N SER A 4 13.05 -1.03 18.97
CA SER A 4 13.36 0.41 18.88
C SER A 4 13.72 0.83 17.45
N GLY A 5 13.38 2.08 17.08
CA GLY A 5 13.75 2.66 15.78
C GLY A 5 15.25 2.61 15.49
N GLU A 6 16.10 2.85 16.49
CA GLU A 6 17.56 2.79 16.41
C GLU A 6 18.06 1.40 16.02
N ARG A 7 17.42 0.36 16.56
CA ARG A 7 17.75 -1.04 16.25
C ARG A 7 17.32 -1.38 14.83
N LEU A 8 16.14 -0.95 14.40
CA LEU A 8 15.67 -1.09 13.03
C LEU A 8 16.62 -0.39 12.04
N LYS A 9 17.03 0.85 12.34
CA LYS A 9 17.98 1.61 11.53
C LYS A 9 19.30 0.86 11.36
N ARG A 10 19.91 0.43 12.47
CA ARG A 10 21.17 -0.31 12.43
C ARG A 10 21.05 -1.63 11.65
N TYR A 11 19.94 -2.33 11.81
CA TYR A 11 19.69 -3.57 11.07
C TYR A 11 19.60 -3.32 9.56
N ILE A 12 18.82 -2.32 9.13
CA ILE A 12 18.67 -1.97 7.72
C ILE A 12 20.02 -1.54 7.13
N TYR A 13 20.74 -0.68 7.83
CA TYR A 13 22.06 -0.23 7.39
C TYR A 13 23.02 -1.41 7.23
N HIS A 14 23.11 -2.28 8.23
CA HIS A 14 23.96 -3.47 8.18
C HIS A 14 23.57 -4.35 6.99
N LYS A 15 22.28 -4.67 6.84
CA LYS A 15 21.78 -5.52 5.75
C LYS A 15 22.10 -4.96 4.38
N ILE A 16 21.91 -3.66 4.18
CA ILE A 16 22.24 -2.98 2.93
C ILE A 16 23.73 -3.07 2.63
N CYS A 17 24.59 -2.85 3.63
CA CYS A 17 26.03 -2.86 3.43
C CYS A 17 26.62 -4.26 3.29
N SER A 18 26.03 -5.29 3.91
CA SER A 18 26.59 -6.64 3.95
C SER A 18 26.03 -7.57 2.88
N GLU A 19 24.75 -7.44 2.52
CA GLU A 19 24.04 -8.43 1.70
C GLU A 19 23.66 -7.93 0.30
N LEU A 20 23.65 -6.62 0.04
CA LEU A 20 23.24 -6.12 -1.27
C LEU A 20 24.37 -6.21 -2.30
N PRO A 21 24.07 -6.66 -3.54
CA PRO A 21 25.03 -6.71 -4.63
C PRO A 21 25.49 -5.30 -5.02
N GLU A 22 26.68 -5.17 -5.62
CA GLU A 22 27.10 -3.92 -6.24
C GLU A 22 26.14 -3.52 -7.38
N GLY A 23 25.78 -2.24 -7.45
CA GLY A 23 24.85 -1.72 -8.47
C GLY A 23 23.52 -1.19 -7.92
N PRO A 24 22.58 -0.80 -8.82
CA PRO A 24 21.29 -0.26 -8.45
C PRO A 24 20.40 -1.33 -7.80
N PHE A 25 19.61 -0.94 -6.82
CA PHE A 25 18.69 -1.84 -6.12
C PHE A 25 17.35 -1.17 -5.82
N CYS A 26 16.37 -1.99 -5.44
CA CYS A 26 15.07 -1.53 -4.95
C CYS A 26 14.79 -2.13 -3.58
N ILE A 27 13.88 -1.50 -2.84
CA ILE A 27 13.38 -2.01 -1.56
C ILE A 27 11.90 -2.31 -1.71
N VAL A 28 11.48 -3.50 -1.30
CA VAL A 28 10.07 -3.86 -1.20
C VAL A 28 9.65 -3.78 0.27
N TYR A 29 8.85 -2.78 0.61
CA TYR A 29 8.25 -2.60 1.92
C TYR A 29 6.83 -3.14 1.92
N MET A 30 6.64 -4.26 2.61
CA MET A 30 5.34 -4.93 2.74
C MET A 30 4.56 -4.29 3.88
N HIS A 31 3.57 -3.47 3.54
CA HIS A 31 2.70 -2.79 4.52
C HIS A 31 1.36 -3.50 4.75
N SER A 32 1.25 -4.74 4.30
CA SER A 32 0.05 -5.55 4.46
C SER A 32 -0.26 -5.75 5.93
N THR A 33 -1.54 -5.60 6.31
CA THR A 33 -2.02 -5.80 7.70
C THR A 33 -1.33 -4.93 8.77
N VAL A 34 -0.67 -3.84 8.37
CA VAL A 34 -0.01 -2.95 9.34
C VAL A 34 -1.04 -2.16 10.13
N GLN A 35 -0.98 -2.30 11.45
CA GLN A 35 -1.67 -1.51 12.45
C GLN A 35 -0.69 -0.47 13.01
N LYS A 36 -1.10 0.80 12.99
CA LYS A 36 -0.21 1.93 13.31
C LYS A 36 0.35 1.83 14.74
N GLU A 37 -0.43 1.30 15.67
CA GLU A 37 -0.13 1.24 17.10
C GLU A 37 0.73 0.03 17.49
N ASP A 38 0.88 -0.97 16.61
CA ASP A 38 1.50 -2.25 16.95
C ASP A 38 2.75 -2.54 16.10
N ASN A 39 2.60 -2.59 14.78
CA ASN A 39 3.65 -3.09 13.87
C ASN A 39 4.06 -2.08 12.79
N SER A 40 3.96 -0.77 13.08
CA SER A 40 4.36 0.29 12.17
C SER A 40 5.53 1.12 12.72
N PRO A 41 6.65 1.25 11.98
CA PRO A 41 7.71 2.19 12.36
C PRO A 41 7.27 3.66 12.21
N GLY A 42 6.23 3.93 11.44
CA GLY A 42 5.76 5.28 11.14
C GLY A 42 6.67 6.06 10.18
N VAL A 43 6.12 7.15 9.64
CA VAL A 43 6.76 7.95 8.58
C VAL A 43 8.05 8.61 9.06
N THR A 44 8.10 9.05 10.31
CA THR A 44 9.27 9.73 10.88
C THR A 44 10.48 8.81 10.96
N ILE A 45 10.29 7.56 11.39
CA ILE A 45 11.39 6.58 11.48
C ILE A 45 11.86 6.20 10.07
N LEU A 46 10.94 5.98 9.13
CA LEU A 46 11.29 5.69 7.73
C LEU A 46 12.09 6.84 7.09
N ARG A 47 11.66 8.09 7.29
CA ARG A 47 12.41 9.28 6.86
C ARG A 47 13.81 9.28 7.48
N TRP A 48 13.89 9.10 8.80
CA TRP A 48 15.16 9.14 9.52
C TRP A 48 16.15 8.08 9.02
N ILE A 49 15.68 6.85 8.79
CA ILE A 49 16.49 5.77 8.23
C ILE A 49 17.06 6.19 6.88
N TYR A 50 16.22 6.70 5.96
CA TYR A 50 16.66 7.11 4.63
C TYR A 50 17.64 8.28 4.65
N GLU A 51 17.39 9.33 5.45
CA GLU A 51 18.27 10.51 5.48
C GLU A 51 19.69 10.16 5.90
N GLU A 52 19.80 9.25 6.88
CA GLU A 52 21.06 8.78 7.44
C GLU A 52 21.80 7.78 6.54
N LEU A 53 21.18 7.30 5.45
CA LEU A 53 21.89 6.48 4.48
C LEU A 53 22.99 7.31 3.81
N PRO A 54 24.18 6.73 3.60
CA PRO A 54 25.25 7.34 2.82
C PRO A 54 24.77 7.73 1.42
N PRO A 55 25.24 8.87 0.85
CA PRO A 55 24.85 9.31 -0.49
C PRO A 55 25.00 8.22 -1.56
N GLU A 56 26.05 7.42 -1.49
CA GLU A 56 26.36 6.36 -2.44
C GLU A 56 25.27 5.27 -2.46
N ILE A 57 24.68 4.98 -1.30
CA ILE A 57 23.57 4.04 -1.15
C ILE A 57 22.27 4.68 -1.66
N LYS A 58 22.04 5.97 -1.34
CA LYS A 58 20.85 6.71 -1.79
C LYS A 58 20.78 6.84 -3.30
N ASP A 59 21.92 7.00 -3.96
CA ASP A 59 22.03 7.11 -5.42
C ASP A 59 21.75 5.76 -6.10
N ARG A 60 22.19 4.66 -5.48
CA ARG A 60 21.94 3.30 -5.96
C ARG A 60 20.50 2.84 -5.74
N LEU A 61 19.86 3.28 -4.65
CA LEU A 61 18.45 2.98 -4.37
C LEU A 61 17.53 3.63 -5.41
N GLN A 62 16.96 2.85 -6.33
CA GLN A 62 16.14 3.40 -7.42
C GLN A 62 14.70 3.65 -7.00
N VAL A 63 14.10 2.69 -6.30
CA VAL A 63 12.67 2.72 -5.96
C VAL A 63 12.41 1.96 -4.66
N ILE A 64 11.43 2.45 -3.91
CA ILE A 64 10.85 1.81 -2.74
C ILE A 64 9.41 1.44 -3.07
N TYR A 65 9.17 0.15 -3.29
CA TYR A 65 7.83 -0.39 -3.49
C TYR A 65 7.12 -0.49 -2.16
N PHE A 66 6.00 0.21 -2.02
CA PHE A 66 5.17 0.18 -0.83
C PHE A 66 3.94 -0.67 -1.15
N ILE A 67 3.92 -1.91 -0.65
CA ILE A 67 2.90 -2.92 -0.96
C ILE A 67 1.73 -2.81 0.00
N HIS A 68 0.51 -2.80 -0.55
CA HIS A 68 -0.76 -2.71 0.17
C HIS A 68 -0.86 -1.49 1.12
N PRO A 69 -0.51 -0.26 0.67
CA PRO A 69 -0.78 0.93 1.46
C PRO A 69 -2.29 1.16 1.54
N GLY A 70 -2.87 1.08 2.74
CA GLY A 70 -4.28 1.42 2.94
C GLY A 70 -4.57 2.88 2.59
N LEU A 71 -5.83 3.22 2.27
CA LEU A 71 -6.23 4.56 1.83
C LEU A 71 -5.75 5.68 2.76
N ARG A 72 -5.85 5.48 4.08
CA ARG A 72 -5.39 6.47 5.07
C ARG A 72 -3.90 6.80 4.89
N SER A 73 -3.06 5.78 4.70
CA SER A 73 -1.63 5.97 4.47
C SER A 73 -1.36 6.73 3.17
N ARG A 74 -2.07 6.37 2.08
CA ARG A 74 -1.96 7.06 0.78
C ARG A 74 -2.34 8.53 0.89
N LEU A 75 -3.43 8.85 1.58
CA LEU A 75 -3.87 10.22 1.83
C LEU A 75 -2.85 11.00 2.65
N VAL A 76 -2.31 10.41 3.72
CA VAL A 76 -1.26 11.03 4.54
C VAL A 76 -0.02 11.33 3.69
N PHE A 77 0.47 10.37 2.90
CA PHE A 77 1.63 10.62 2.05
C PHE A 77 1.35 11.62 0.92
N ALA A 78 0.15 11.61 0.33
CA ALA A 78 -0.22 12.56 -0.73
C ALA A 78 -0.32 14.01 -0.20
N THR A 79 -0.87 14.19 0.99
CA THR A 79 -1.10 15.52 1.59
C THR A 79 0.12 16.05 2.32
N LEU A 80 0.80 15.19 3.07
CA LEU A 80 1.85 15.57 4.01
C LEU A 80 3.22 15.02 3.65
N GLY A 81 3.31 14.03 2.75
CA GLY A 81 4.58 13.37 2.39
C GLY A 81 5.62 14.35 1.85
N ARG A 82 5.23 15.39 1.11
CA ARG A 82 6.16 16.43 0.63
C ARG A 82 6.83 17.24 1.75
N PHE A 83 6.21 17.33 2.92
CA PHE A 83 6.75 18.05 4.08
C PHE A 83 7.54 17.12 5.01
N PHE A 84 7.08 15.88 5.18
CA PHE A 84 7.67 14.93 6.12
C PHE A 84 8.73 14.01 5.52
N LEU A 85 8.74 13.79 4.21
CA LEU A 85 9.79 13.03 3.53
C LEU A 85 10.76 14.03 2.88
N SER A 86 12.03 13.68 2.75
CA SER A 86 12.88 14.44 1.85
C SER A 86 12.38 14.29 0.42
N GLY A 87 12.68 15.29 -0.42
CA GLY A 87 12.37 15.20 -1.84
C GLY A 87 12.85 13.86 -2.40
N GLY A 88 14.14 13.57 -2.27
CA GLY A 88 14.75 12.34 -2.77
C GLY A 88 14.00 11.06 -2.37
N LEU A 89 13.55 10.96 -1.11
CA LEU A 89 12.76 9.82 -0.65
C LEU A 89 11.36 9.79 -1.27
N TYR A 90 10.65 10.93 -1.26
CA TYR A 90 9.28 11.01 -1.77
C TYR A 90 9.20 10.60 -3.24
N TRP A 91 10.17 11.01 -4.07
CA TRP A 91 10.18 10.66 -5.50
C TRP A 91 10.48 9.17 -5.76
N LYS A 92 11.15 8.49 -4.81
CA LYS A 92 11.51 7.07 -4.94
C LYS A 92 10.39 6.13 -4.48
N ILE A 93 9.32 6.61 -3.83
CA ILE A 93 8.22 5.77 -3.34
C ILE A 93 7.23 5.46 -4.46
N LYS A 94 6.98 4.17 -4.72
CA LYS A 94 5.93 3.68 -5.64
C LYS A 94 4.92 2.85 -4.86
N TYR A 95 3.64 3.25 -4.90
CA TYR A 95 2.56 2.52 -4.23
C TYR A 95 2.07 1.37 -5.10
N ILE A 96 1.98 0.18 -4.51
CA ILE A 96 1.49 -1.03 -5.16
C ILE A 96 0.28 -1.52 -4.37
N SER A 97 -0.92 -1.34 -4.92
CA SER A 97 -2.16 -1.80 -4.27
C SER A 97 -2.40 -3.30 -4.41
N ARG A 98 -1.77 -3.95 -5.39
CA ARG A 98 -1.91 -5.38 -5.69
C ARG A 98 -0.58 -5.97 -6.11
N LEU A 99 -0.28 -7.20 -5.70
CA LEU A 99 0.96 -7.90 -6.05
C LEU A 99 1.14 -8.05 -7.57
N GLN A 100 0.05 -8.13 -8.33
CA GLN A 100 0.10 -8.21 -9.80
C GLN A 100 0.92 -7.07 -10.44
N TYR A 101 0.83 -5.84 -9.89
CA TYR A 101 1.57 -4.68 -10.41
C TYR A 101 3.05 -4.69 -10.00
N LEU A 102 3.40 -5.43 -8.95
CA LEU A 102 4.81 -5.62 -8.59
C LEU A 102 5.54 -6.44 -9.67
N TRP A 103 4.84 -7.43 -10.24
CA TRP A 103 5.40 -8.34 -11.24
C TRP A 103 5.61 -7.71 -12.62
N GLU A 104 5.08 -6.52 -12.86
CA GLU A 104 5.37 -5.73 -14.06
C GLU A 104 6.81 -5.18 -14.04
N ASP A 105 7.32 -4.89 -12.83
CA ASP A 105 8.66 -4.33 -12.65
C ASP A 105 9.69 -5.36 -12.16
N ILE A 106 9.26 -6.37 -11.40
CA ILE A 106 10.13 -7.37 -10.76
C ILE A 106 9.80 -8.77 -11.29
N LYS A 107 10.82 -9.54 -11.66
CA LYS A 107 10.64 -10.95 -12.08
C LYS A 107 10.11 -11.78 -10.91
N LYS A 108 9.09 -12.61 -11.17
CA LYS A 108 8.57 -13.56 -10.19
C LYS A 108 9.70 -14.49 -9.71
N GLY A 109 9.82 -14.66 -8.40
CA GLY A 109 10.85 -15.48 -7.76
C GLY A 109 12.08 -14.72 -7.26
N GLU A 110 12.28 -13.46 -7.65
CA GLU A 110 13.37 -12.61 -7.12
C GLU A 110 13.05 -12.08 -5.71
N VAL A 111 11.77 -11.99 -5.36
CA VAL A 111 11.29 -11.54 -4.05
C VAL A 111 10.40 -12.62 -3.46
N GLU A 112 10.78 -13.11 -2.27
CA GLU A 112 9.95 -14.00 -1.48
C GLU A 112 8.83 -13.20 -0.81
N ILE A 113 7.57 -13.48 -1.19
CA ILE A 113 6.39 -12.83 -0.62
C ILE A 113 5.84 -13.71 0.52
N PRO A 114 5.78 -13.20 1.76
CA PRO A 114 5.20 -13.95 2.88
C PRO A 114 3.75 -14.34 2.64
N GLU A 115 3.34 -15.50 3.18
CA GLU A 115 1.99 -16.04 3.00
C GLU A 115 0.89 -15.06 3.43
N PHE A 116 1.06 -14.34 4.54
CA PHE A 116 0.07 -13.36 5.01
C PHE A 116 -0.15 -12.19 4.03
N VAL A 117 0.87 -11.84 3.23
CA VAL A 117 0.78 -10.80 2.20
C VAL A 117 -0.01 -11.31 1.01
N GLN A 118 0.20 -12.58 0.63
CA GLN A 118 -0.54 -13.24 -0.45
C GLN A 118 -2.01 -13.38 -0.07
N ASN A 119 -2.30 -13.92 1.13
CA ASN A 119 -3.67 -14.03 1.65
C ASN A 119 -4.38 -12.67 1.69
N HIS A 120 -3.66 -11.58 2.01
CA HIS A 120 -4.22 -10.24 1.95
C HIS A 120 -4.52 -9.78 0.51
N ASP A 121 -3.62 -10.04 -0.45
CA ASP A 121 -3.87 -9.72 -1.87
C ASP A 121 -5.09 -10.48 -2.42
N ASP A 122 -5.24 -11.75 -2.07
CA ASP A 122 -6.38 -12.59 -2.49
C ASP A 122 -7.72 -12.02 -1.98
N VAL A 123 -7.74 -11.52 -0.74
CA VAL A 123 -8.92 -10.83 -0.20
C VAL A 123 -9.21 -9.55 -0.98
N LEU A 124 -8.17 -8.77 -1.34
CA LEU A 124 -8.32 -7.55 -2.14
C LEU A 124 -8.81 -7.85 -3.57
N GLU A 125 -8.51 -9.02 -4.12
CA GLU A 125 -9.04 -9.45 -5.42
C GLU A 125 -10.56 -9.58 -5.41
N HIS A 126 -11.09 -10.20 -4.35
CA HIS A 126 -12.51 -10.46 -4.21
C HIS A 126 -13.27 -9.29 -3.56
N ARG A 127 -12.55 -8.41 -2.86
CA ARG A 127 -13.11 -7.30 -2.07
C ARG A 127 -12.27 -6.03 -2.24
N PRO A 128 -12.25 -5.43 -3.44
CA PRO A 128 -11.37 -4.32 -3.77
C PRO A 128 -11.69 -3.01 -3.02
N LEU A 129 -12.75 -2.98 -2.20
CA LEU A 129 -13.09 -1.82 -1.37
C LEU A 129 -12.49 -1.88 0.03
N THR A 130 -11.94 -3.04 0.42
CA THR A 130 -11.41 -3.24 1.78
C THR A 130 -10.10 -2.48 2.04
N ASP A 131 -9.32 -2.17 1.00
CA ASP A 131 -8.17 -1.25 1.08
C ASP A 131 -8.57 0.23 1.33
N TYR A 132 -9.83 0.59 1.05
CA TYR A 132 -10.44 1.87 1.39
C TYR A 132 -11.04 1.90 2.81
N GLY A 133 -10.97 0.81 3.57
CA GLY A 133 -11.56 0.68 4.90
C GLY A 133 -13.08 0.53 4.87
N ILE A 134 -13.64 0.14 3.73
CA ILE A 134 -15.04 -0.21 3.57
C ILE A 134 -15.12 -1.73 3.72
N GLU A 135 -15.46 -2.19 4.93
CA GLU A 135 -15.73 -3.60 5.15
C GLU A 135 -17.17 -3.92 4.72
N PRO A 136 -17.40 -5.03 4.01
CA PRO A 136 -18.76 -5.47 3.71
C PRO A 136 -19.47 -5.80 5.03
N ASP A 137 -20.72 -5.33 5.16
CA ASP A 137 -21.55 -5.58 6.34
C ASP A 137 -21.61 -7.10 6.64
N PRO A 138 -21.20 -7.55 7.85
CA PRO A 138 -21.24 -8.96 8.22
C PRO A 138 -22.61 -9.63 8.04
N LEU A 139 -23.69 -8.84 8.04
CA LEU A 139 -25.07 -9.32 7.94
C LEU A 139 -25.57 -9.46 6.49
N HIS A 140 -24.80 -9.04 5.49
CA HIS A 140 -25.21 -9.07 4.07
C HIS A 140 -24.61 -10.25 3.28
N LEU A 141 -24.14 -11.31 3.94
CA LEU A 141 -23.60 -12.52 3.32
C LEU A 141 -24.65 -13.45 2.66
N THR A 142 -25.88 -12.98 2.45
CA THR A 142 -26.88 -13.75 1.70
C THR A 142 -27.05 -13.14 0.31
N GLU A 143 -26.50 -13.85 -0.67
CA GLU A 143 -26.80 -13.77 -2.11
C GLU A 143 -26.88 -12.38 -2.75
N VAL A 144 -25.85 -12.06 -3.55
CA VAL A 144 -26.11 -11.38 -4.82
C VAL A 144 -25.52 -12.26 -5.92
N PRO A 145 -26.35 -12.93 -6.75
CA PRO A 145 -25.86 -13.61 -7.93
C PRO A 145 -25.22 -12.58 -8.87
N ASN A 146 -24.11 -12.97 -9.50
CA ASN A 146 -23.53 -12.26 -10.64
C ASN A 146 -24.58 -12.14 -11.76
N THR A 147 -25.34 -11.05 -11.79
CA THR A 147 -26.03 -10.62 -13.00
C THR A 147 -25.26 -9.49 -13.63
N ALA A 148 -24.59 -9.86 -14.72
CA ALA A 148 -23.95 -8.97 -15.65
C ALA A 148 -24.99 -8.06 -16.36
N TYR A 149 -24.55 -6.85 -16.73
CA TYR A 149 -25.12 -5.90 -17.69
C TYR A 149 -26.52 -5.30 -17.43
N SER A 150 -26.56 -3.98 -17.18
CA SER A 150 -26.95 -3.00 -18.23
C SER A 150 -26.98 -1.58 -17.69
N LEU A 151 -26.03 -0.78 -18.17
CA LEU A 151 -26.10 0.67 -18.17
C LEU A 151 -27.16 1.10 -19.20
N GLY A 152 -28.33 1.55 -18.76
CA GLY A 152 -29.31 2.14 -19.69
C GLY A 152 -30.72 2.38 -19.17
N ARG A 153 -31.04 3.67 -18.96
CA ARG A 153 -32.28 4.35 -19.37
C ARG A 153 -33.62 3.92 -18.72
N TYR A 154 -34.18 4.79 -17.88
CA TYR A 154 -35.46 5.47 -18.18
C TYR A 154 -35.74 6.61 -17.17
N GLU A 155 -35.76 7.85 -17.67
CA GLU A 155 -36.58 8.92 -17.09
C GLU A 155 -38.05 8.53 -17.26
N GLU A 156 -38.83 8.44 -16.18
CA GLU A 156 -40.28 8.72 -16.18
C GLU A 156 -40.83 8.62 -14.76
N ARG A 157 -40.91 9.77 -14.08
CA ARG A 157 -42.03 10.04 -13.15
C ARG A 157 -42.17 11.54 -12.85
N LEU A 158 -42.18 12.33 -13.91
CA LEU A 158 -43.04 13.52 -13.95
C LEU A 158 -44.45 13.04 -14.27
N THR A 159 -45.45 13.65 -13.63
CA THR A 159 -46.90 13.43 -13.71
C THR A 159 -47.50 12.45 -12.69
N SER A 160 -48.63 12.90 -12.13
CA SER A 160 -49.54 12.20 -11.21
C SER A 160 -49.32 12.35 -9.71
N ARG A 161 -49.28 13.60 -9.21
CA ARG A 161 -49.88 13.97 -7.90
C ARG A 161 -50.58 15.33 -7.94
N GLU A 162 -51.37 15.54 -8.98
CA GLU A 162 -52.58 16.38 -8.86
C GLU A 162 -53.79 15.45 -9.03
N PHE A 163 -54.82 15.73 -8.24
CA PHE A 163 -56.13 15.08 -8.09
C PHE A 163 -56.32 14.16 -6.86
N MET A 164 -57.14 14.72 -5.94
CA MET A 164 -57.98 14.10 -4.89
C MET A 164 -57.23 13.72 -3.59
N SER A 165 -57.55 14.27 -2.42
CA SER A 165 -58.77 14.90 -1.88
C SER A 165 -58.44 16.02 -0.89
#